data_AF-A0A930E784-F1
#
_entry.id   AF-A0A930E784-F1
#
_cell.length_a   1.000
_cell.length_b   1.000
_cell.length_c   1.000
_cell.angle_alpha   90.00
_cell.angle_beta   90.00
_cell.angle_gamma   90.00
#
_symmetry.space_group_name_H-M   'P 1'
#
loop_
_entity.id
_entity.type
_entity.pdbx_description
1 polymer ?
#
loop_
_entity_poly.entity_id
_entity_poly.type
_entity_poly.pdbx_seq_one_letter_code
_entity_poly.pdbx_strand_id
1 'polypeptide(L)'
;MVWLNSSANEKQKYLELRLNAPKGERILLDFNPLKTSNTSNWEAKWKDWHCYNNPLRIYLQDYEILLPYFKIIYPFVDASNGSLRQELDVCFDNWIEKNDWLKIINEIENNLEHISDLERKFLRDFTDWLKEALKHTTIIVVEGNL
;
A
#
# COMPACT_ATOMS: atom_id res chain seq x y z
N MET A 1 8.50 -3.09 -17.38
CA MET A 1 9.47 -2.40 -16.50
C MET A 1 8.77 -2.16 -15.17
N VAL A 2 9.38 -2.48 -14.03
CA VAL A 2 8.74 -2.37 -12.70
C VAL A 2 8.74 -0.91 -12.21
N TRP A 3 9.85 -0.22 -12.44
CA TRP A 3 10.04 1.18 -12.10
C TRP A 3 10.06 2.04 -13.35
N LEU A 4 9.26 3.09 -13.40
CA LEU A 4 9.23 4.08 -14.47
C LEU A 4 10.56 4.83 -14.55
N ASN A 5 10.92 5.24 -15.76
CA ASN A 5 12.09 6.08 -15.95
C ASN A 5 11.72 7.54 -15.76
N SER A 6 12.33 8.19 -14.77
CA SER A 6 12.15 9.61 -14.47
C SER A 6 12.45 10.56 -15.64
N SER A 7 13.20 10.11 -16.67
CA SER A 7 13.49 10.94 -17.85
C SER A 7 12.44 10.86 -18.97
N ALA A 8 11.45 9.98 -18.87
CA ALA A 8 10.56 9.63 -19.98
C ALA A 8 9.15 10.26 -19.92
N ASN A 9 8.86 11.14 -18.94
CA ASN A 9 7.51 11.67 -18.66
C ASN A 9 6.44 10.57 -18.50
N GLU A 10 6.85 9.35 -18.16
CA GLU A 10 5.94 8.24 -17.93
C GLU A 10 5.12 8.48 -16.66
N LYS A 11 3.80 8.22 -16.74
CA LYS A 11 2.89 8.30 -15.60
C LYS A 11 2.58 6.92 -15.06
N GLN A 12 2.44 6.82 -13.75
CA GLN A 12 1.98 5.61 -13.08
C GLN A 12 0.60 5.21 -13.58
N LYS A 13 0.38 3.91 -13.75
CA LYS A 13 -0.90 3.33 -14.13
C LYS A 13 -1.49 2.64 -12.92
N TYR A 14 -2.30 3.36 -12.16
CA TYR A 14 -2.91 2.82 -10.95
C TYR A 14 -3.77 1.60 -11.26
N LEU A 15 -3.54 0.54 -10.48
CA LEU A 15 -4.46 -0.58 -10.38
C LEU A 15 -5.50 -0.20 -9.34
N GLU A 16 -6.75 -0.02 -9.79
CA GLU A 16 -7.86 0.25 -8.87
C GLU A 16 -8.49 -1.06 -8.43
N LEU A 17 -8.44 -1.35 -7.12
CA LEU A 17 -9.28 -2.38 -6.54
C LEU A 17 -10.55 -1.73 -6.02
N ARG A 18 -11.70 -2.24 -6.50
CA ARG A 18 -13.02 -1.75 -6.15
C ARG A 18 -13.96 -2.90 -5.87
N LEU A 19 -14.78 -2.75 -4.83
CA LEU A 19 -15.84 -3.70 -4.47
C LEU A 19 -17.19 -2.98 -4.35
N ASN A 20 -17.27 -2.00 -3.45
CA ASN A 20 -18.43 -1.21 -3.08
C ASN A 20 -18.30 0.27 -3.46
N ALA A 21 -17.07 0.79 -3.59
CA ALA A 21 -16.87 2.22 -3.83
C ALA A 21 -17.49 2.68 -5.16
N PRO A 22 -18.35 3.72 -5.16
CA PRO A 22 -18.92 4.27 -6.38
C PRO A 22 -17.83 4.88 -7.27
N LYS A 23 -18.09 4.93 -8.59
CA LYS A 23 -17.15 5.49 -9.57
C LYS A 23 -16.74 6.95 -9.30
N GLY A 24 -17.59 7.70 -8.58
CA GLY A 24 -17.35 9.11 -8.25
C GLY A 24 -16.65 9.34 -6.91
N GLU A 25 -16.32 8.27 -6.16
CA GLU A 25 -15.61 8.39 -4.89
C GLU A 25 -14.25 9.05 -5.07
N ARG A 26 -13.93 9.97 -4.15
CA ARG A 26 -12.69 10.75 -4.21
C ARG A 26 -11.73 10.40 -3.11
N ILE A 27 -12.22 10.02 -1.92
CA ILE A 27 -11.39 9.65 -0.78
C ILE A 27 -10.79 8.27 -1.06
N LEU A 28 -9.47 8.15 -0.94
CA LEU A 28 -8.74 6.95 -1.30
C LEU A 28 -7.44 6.81 -0.50
N LEU A 29 -6.89 5.61 -0.55
CA LEU A 29 -5.51 5.30 -0.21
C LEU A 29 -4.78 4.84 -1.47
N ASP A 30 -3.61 5.42 -1.71
CA ASP A 30 -2.64 4.96 -2.69
C ASP A 30 -1.52 4.19 -1.99
N PHE A 31 -1.12 3.06 -2.57
CA PHE A 31 -0.06 2.20 -2.08
C PHE A 31 1.09 2.25 -3.07
N ASN A 32 2.17 2.89 -2.67
CA ASN A 32 3.30 3.24 -3.51
C ASN A 32 4.56 2.51 -3.03
N PRO A 33 4.98 1.42 -3.71
CA PRO A 33 6.23 0.75 -3.42
C PRO A 33 7.41 1.72 -3.54
N LEU A 34 8.28 1.74 -2.54
CA LEU A 34 9.43 2.62 -2.52
C LEU A 34 10.59 2.00 -3.30
N LYS A 35 11.15 2.73 -4.28
CA LYS A 35 12.37 2.34 -4.95
C LYS A 35 13.58 2.71 -4.09
N THR A 36 14.25 1.72 -3.51
CA THR A 36 15.44 1.93 -2.69
C THR A 36 16.72 2.01 -3.53
N SER A 37 17.74 2.68 -2.98
CA SER A 37 19.09 2.75 -3.55
C SER A 37 20.12 2.20 -2.56
N ASN A 38 21.11 1.46 -3.07
CA ASN A 38 22.21 0.93 -2.25
C ASN A 38 23.33 1.95 -2.00
N THR A 39 23.15 3.20 -2.42
CA THR A 39 24.13 4.27 -2.18
C THR A 39 24.14 4.68 -0.70
N SER A 40 25.33 4.80 -0.11
CA SER A 40 25.50 5.34 1.25
C SER A 40 24.84 6.72 1.37
N ASN A 41 24.10 6.96 2.46
CA ASN A 41 23.33 8.19 2.72
C ASN A 41 22.19 8.44 1.72
N TRP A 42 21.61 7.38 1.14
CA TRP A 42 20.40 7.55 0.35
C TRP A 42 19.24 7.98 1.25
N GLU A 43 18.65 9.12 0.89
CA GLU A 43 17.39 9.59 1.42
C GLU A 43 16.33 9.47 0.33
N ALA A 44 15.19 8.90 0.69
CA ALA A 44 14.07 8.76 -0.22
C ALA A 44 13.51 10.13 -0.61
N LYS A 45 13.27 10.32 -1.90
CA LYS A 45 12.63 11.52 -2.47
C LYS A 45 11.27 11.14 -3.00
N TRP A 46 10.35 12.11 -3.10
CA TRP A 46 8.98 11.91 -3.61
C TRP A 46 8.89 11.02 -4.86
N LYS A 47 9.80 11.23 -5.83
CA LYS A 47 9.90 10.46 -7.06
C LYS A 47 10.23 8.97 -6.89
N ASP A 48 10.78 8.59 -5.74
CA ASP A 48 11.26 7.23 -5.48
C ASP A 48 10.10 6.29 -5.13
N TRP A 49 8.99 6.79 -4.58
CA TRP A 49 7.74 5.99 -4.45
C TRP A 49 6.70 6.31 -5.54
N HIS A 50 6.82 7.47 -6.21
CA HIS A 50 6.03 7.82 -7.40
C HIS A 50 6.61 7.31 -8.74
N CYS A 51 7.43 6.26 -8.71
CA CYS A 51 7.96 5.63 -9.91
C CYS A 51 7.64 4.14 -10.03
N TYR A 52 6.84 3.55 -9.13
CA TYR A 52 6.34 2.20 -9.37
C TYR A 52 5.33 2.22 -10.53
N ASN A 53 5.45 1.31 -11.50
CA ASN A 53 4.65 1.37 -12.72
C ASN A 53 3.14 1.16 -12.46
N ASN A 54 2.79 0.27 -11.52
CA ASN A 54 1.41 -0.13 -11.23
C ASN A 54 1.08 -0.01 -9.72
N PRO A 55 1.10 1.20 -9.14
CA PRO A 55 0.71 1.40 -7.75
C PRO A 55 -0.75 0.98 -7.54
N LEU A 56 -1.10 0.63 -6.32
CA LEU A 56 -2.47 0.21 -6.01
C LEU A 56 -3.26 1.39 -5.44
N ARG A 57 -4.53 1.48 -5.83
CA ARG A 57 -5.48 2.47 -5.34
C ARG A 57 -6.73 1.79 -4.83
N ILE A 58 -7.16 2.17 -3.65
CA ILE A 58 -8.39 1.67 -3.02
C ILE A 58 -9.15 2.86 -2.45
N TYR A 59 -10.45 2.93 -2.72
CA TYR A 59 -11.32 4.02 -2.30
C TYR A 59 -11.92 3.74 -0.92
N LEU A 60 -12.38 4.78 -0.21
CA LEU A 60 -12.85 4.73 1.18
C LEU A 60 -13.70 3.52 1.50
N GLN A 61 -14.77 3.30 0.74
CA GLN A 61 -15.76 2.27 1.04
C GLN A 61 -15.16 0.85 0.93
N ASP A 62 -14.05 0.73 0.20
CA ASP A 62 -13.35 -0.53 -0.02
C ASP A 62 -12.15 -0.69 0.93
N TYR A 63 -11.40 0.38 1.21
CA TYR A 63 -10.29 0.27 2.17
C TYR A 63 -10.79 0.16 3.61
N GLU A 64 -12.03 0.54 3.91
CA GLU A 64 -12.66 0.31 5.22
C GLU A 64 -12.65 -1.18 5.61
N ILE A 65 -12.74 -2.07 4.62
CA ILE A 65 -12.62 -3.54 4.79
C ILE A 65 -11.21 -3.93 5.27
N LEU A 66 -10.20 -3.12 4.93
CA LEU A 66 -8.80 -3.35 5.30
C LEU A 66 -8.45 -2.82 6.70
N LEU A 67 -9.23 -1.90 7.26
CA LEU A 67 -8.95 -1.26 8.56
C LEU A 67 -8.78 -2.26 9.72
N PRO A 68 -9.60 -3.32 9.86
CA PRO A 68 -9.37 -4.34 10.88
C PRO A 68 -8.01 -5.03 10.74
N TYR A 69 -7.55 -5.26 9.51
CA TYR A 69 -6.26 -5.87 9.24
C TYR A 69 -5.10 -4.90 9.49
N PHE A 70 -5.25 -3.60 9.25
CA PHE A 70 -4.20 -2.63 9.64
C PHE A 70 -3.98 -2.58 11.16
N LYS A 71 -5.02 -2.81 11.97
CA LYS A 71 -4.89 -2.80 13.44
C LYS A 71 -3.92 -3.85 13.97
N ILE A 72 -3.66 -4.93 13.24
CA ILE A 72 -2.76 -6.01 13.71
C ILE A 72 -1.29 -5.59 13.74
N ILE A 73 -0.93 -4.54 13.00
CA ILE A 73 0.43 -3.98 13.01
C ILE A 73 0.57 -2.78 13.95
N TYR A 74 -0.53 -2.32 14.56
CA TYR A 74 -0.47 -1.15 15.44
C TYR A 74 0.05 -1.51 16.85
N PRO A 75 0.87 -0.64 17.46
CA PRO A 75 1.55 0.48 16.81
C PRO A 75 2.68 -0.02 15.90
N PHE A 76 2.96 0.69 14.81
CA PHE A 76 4.05 0.35 13.88
C PHE A 76 5.13 1.44 13.87
N VAL A 77 6.34 1.08 13.44
CA VAL A 77 7.44 2.04 13.29
C VAL A 77 7.42 2.61 11.88
N ASP A 78 7.33 3.92 11.75
CA ASP A 78 7.39 4.64 10.49
C ASP A 78 8.81 4.56 9.91
N ALA A 79 8.94 3.92 8.75
CA ALA A 79 10.25 3.65 8.15
C ALA A 79 11.02 4.92 7.72
N SER A 80 10.32 6.06 7.58
CA SER A 80 10.96 7.31 7.15
C SER A 80 11.80 7.96 8.26
N ASN A 81 11.38 7.82 9.51
CA ASN A 81 11.92 8.60 10.63
C ASN A 81 12.07 7.81 11.94
N GLY A 82 11.66 6.55 11.97
CA GLY A 82 11.73 5.68 13.14
C GLY A 82 10.71 6.00 14.24
N SER A 83 9.73 6.88 13.97
CA SER A 83 8.70 7.23 14.96
C SER A 83 7.67 6.12 15.11
N LEU A 84 7.13 5.97 16.33
CA LEU A 84 6.07 5.00 16.61
C LEU A 84 4.71 5.62 16.27
N ARG A 85 3.99 5.01 15.33
CA ARG A 85 2.64 5.41 14.89
C ARG A 85 1.60 4.53 15.57
N GLN A 86 0.61 5.13 16.20
CA GLN A 86 -0.49 4.40 16.85
C GLN A 86 -1.53 3.89 15.85
N GLU A 87 -1.65 4.57 14.71
CA GLU A 87 -2.58 4.26 13.63
C GLU A 87 -2.06 4.86 12.32
N LEU A 88 -2.68 4.47 11.20
CA LEU A 88 -2.51 5.14 9.91
C LEU A 88 -2.95 6.60 10.01
N ASP A 89 -2.09 7.50 9.57
CA ASP A 89 -2.39 8.91 9.43
C ASP A 89 -2.92 9.18 8.02
N VAL A 90 -4.20 9.51 7.90
CA VAL A 90 -4.82 9.74 6.58
C VAL A 90 -4.41 11.05 5.92
N CYS A 91 -3.77 11.96 6.67
CA CYS A 91 -3.32 13.27 6.19
C CYS A 91 -1.83 13.28 5.80
N PHE A 92 -1.09 12.19 6.08
CA PHE A 92 0.35 12.11 5.86
C PHE A 92 0.75 10.74 5.31
N ASP A 93 1.96 10.67 4.75
CA ASP A 93 2.51 9.44 4.21
C ASP A 93 2.82 8.45 5.34
N ASN A 94 2.35 7.21 5.20
CA ASN A 94 2.62 6.13 6.15
C ASN A 94 3.61 5.14 5.55
N TRP A 95 4.82 5.10 6.10
CA TRP A 95 5.90 4.28 5.57
C TRP A 95 5.94 2.93 6.29
N ILE A 96 5.34 1.91 5.68
CA ILE A 96 5.17 0.60 6.32
C ILE A 96 6.21 -0.38 5.77
N GLU A 97 6.96 -1.00 6.68
CA GLU A 97 7.98 -2.00 6.40
C GLU A 97 7.39 -3.36 5.99
N LYS A 98 8.17 -4.12 5.24
CA LYS A 98 7.79 -5.42 4.66
C LYS A 98 7.31 -6.41 5.71
N ASN A 99 7.94 -6.43 6.88
CA ASN A 99 7.54 -7.38 7.93
C ASN A 99 6.12 -7.10 8.44
N ASP A 100 5.70 -5.84 8.48
CA ASP A 100 4.33 -5.49 8.89
C ASP A 100 3.32 -5.86 7.79
N TRP A 101 3.66 -5.64 6.51
CA TRP A 101 2.85 -6.14 5.40
C TRP A 101 2.70 -7.67 5.39
N LEU A 102 3.76 -8.41 5.72
CA LEU A 102 3.69 -9.86 5.81
C LEU A 102 2.76 -10.33 6.92
N LYS A 103 2.68 -9.61 8.05
CA LYS A 103 1.68 -9.90 9.09
C LYS A 103 0.26 -9.66 8.56
N ILE A 104 0.02 -8.56 7.85
CA ILE A 104 -1.30 -8.23 7.27
C ILE A 104 -1.73 -9.30 6.26
N ILE A 105 -0.82 -9.69 5.36
CA ILE A 105 -1.07 -10.76 4.38
C ILE A 105 -1.47 -12.05 5.09
N ASN A 106 -0.68 -12.47 6.08
CA ASN A 106 -0.96 -13.70 6.82
C ASN A 106 -2.31 -13.64 7.56
N GLU A 107 -2.65 -12.50 8.17
CA GLU A 107 -3.93 -12.33 8.84
C GLU A 107 -5.11 -12.43 7.86
N ILE A 108 -5.00 -11.79 6.69
CA ILE A 108 -6.04 -11.86 5.65
C ILE A 108 -6.23 -13.31 5.19
N GLU A 109 -5.13 -14.00 4.85
CA GLU A 109 -5.19 -15.35 4.29
C GLU A 109 -5.77 -16.39 5.26
N ASN A 110 -5.52 -16.22 6.56
CA ASN A 110 -6.04 -17.11 7.61
C ASN A 110 -7.53 -16.87 7.93
N ASN A 111 -8.10 -15.73 7.56
CA ASN A 111 -9.47 -15.35 7.93
C ASN A 111 -10.45 -15.32 6.75
N LEU A 112 -10.14 -15.98 5.64
CA LEU A 112 -11.01 -15.96 4.46
C LEU A 112 -12.29 -16.81 4.61
N GLU A 113 -12.38 -17.76 5.55
CA GLU A 113 -13.42 -18.81 5.50
C GLU A 113 -14.87 -18.31 5.66
N HIS A 114 -15.09 -17.15 6.29
CA HIS A 114 -16.43 -16.67 6.67
C HIS A 114 -16.89 -15.37 5.98
N ILE A 115 -16.20 -14.93 4.93
CA ILE A 115 -16.56 -13.73 4.16
C ILE A 115 -17.20 -14.09 2.81
N SER A 116 -17.92 -13.12 2.23
CA SER A 116 -18.56 -13.27 0.92
C SER A 116 -17.54 -13.57 -0.18
N ASP A 117 -17.96 -14.23 -1.26
CA ASP A 117 -17.05 -14.54 -2.39
C ASP A 117 -16.45 -13.30 -3.05
N LEU A 118 -17.22 -12.20 -3.09
CA LEU A 118 -16.75 -10.92 -3.65
C LEU A 118 -15.68 -10.28 -2.76
N GLU A 119 -15.90 -10.25 -1.44
CA GLU A 119 -14.93 -9.74 -0.47
C GLU A 119 -13.68 -10.62 -0.42
N ARG A 120 -13.85 -11.95 -0.46
CA ARG A 120 -12.76 -12.91 -0.58
C ARG A 120 -11.90 -12.64 -1.81
N LYS A 121 -12.52 -12.36 -2.96
CA LYS A 121 -11.80 -12.01 -4.18
C LYS A 121 -11.05 -10.69 -4.01
N PHE A 122 -11.70 -9.66 -3.47
CA PHE A 122 -11.08 -8.35 -3.22
C PHE A 122 -9.83 -8.48 -2.33
N LEU A 123 -9.94 -9.20 -1.21
CA LEU A 123 -8.82 -9.43 -0.29
C LEU A 123 -7.70 -10.26 -0.92
N ARG A 124 -8.03 -11.26 -1.75
CA ARG A 124 -7.03 -12.02 -2.52
C ARG A 124 -6.27 -11.11 -3.49
N ASP A 125 -6.99 -10.34 -4.31
CA ASP A 125 -6.38 -9.41 -5.27
C ASP A 125 -5.46 -8.40 -4.56
N PHE A 126 -5.88 -7.91 -3.37
CA PHE A 126 -5.06 -7.05 -2.52
C PHE A 126 -3.77 -7.75 -2.05
N THR A 127 -3.87 -8.94 -1.48
CA THR A 127 -2.70 -9.69 -1.00
C THR A 127 -1.76 -10.12 -2.13
N ASP A 128 -2.29 -10.47 -3.29
CA ASP A 128 -1.50 -10.82 -4.47
C ASP A 128 -0.71 -9.61 -4.98
N TRP A 129 -1.35 -8.43 -5.02
CA TRP A 129 -0.64 -7.20 -5.36
C TRP A 129 0.47 -6.88 -4.35
N LEU A 130 0.20 -6.99 -3.05
CA LEU A 130 1.22 -6.78 -2.00
C LEU A 130 2.41 -7.73 -2.18
N LYS A 131 2.14 -9.03 -2.36
CA LYS A 131 3.19 -10.05 -2.57
C LYS A 131 4.05 -9.73 -3.79
N GLU A 132 3.45 -9.25 -4.87
CA GLU A 132 4.20 -8.85 -6.07
C GLU A 132 5.05 -7.60 -5.80
N ALA A 133 4.47 -6.56 -5.20
CA ALA A 133 5.19 -5.33 -4.85
C ALA A 133 6.40 -5.61 -3.92
N LEU A 134 6.22 -6.46 -2.90
CA LEU A 134 7.24 -6.81 -1.90
C LEU A 134 8.38 -7.69 -2.44
N LYS A 135 8.31 -8.16 -3.69
CA LYS A 135 9.48 -8.72 -4.40
C LYS A 135 10.49 -7.64 -4.79
N HIS A 136 10.04 -6.39 -4.89
CA HIS A 136 10.82 -5.29 -5.44
C HIS A 136 11.16 -4.21 -4.40
N THR A 137 10.50 -4.22 -3.25
CA THR A 137 10.74 -3.25 -2.17
C THR A 137 10.63 -3.89 -0.79
N THR A 138 11.17 -3.20 0.21
CA THR A 138 10.92 -3.46 1.62
C THR A 138 9.95 -2.46 2.24
N ILE A 139 9.63 -1.35 1.58
CA ILE A 139 8.76 -0.29 2.11
C ILE A 139 7.66 0.02 1.09
N ILE A 140 6.42 0.07 1.56
CA ILE A 140 5.30 0.62 0.78
C ILE A 140 4.82 1.86 1.52
N VAL A 141 4.81 2.99 0.81
CA VAL A 141 4.28 4.26 1.29
C VAL A 141 2.79 4.27 1.03
N VAL A 142 1.98 4.41 2.08
CA VAL A 142 0.52 4.52 1.99
C VAL A 142 0.14 5.98 2.15
N GLU A 143 -0.43 6.56 1.09
CA GLU A 143 -0.78 7.97 1.01
C GLU A 143 -2.31 8.11 0.98
N GLY A 144 -2.84 8.89 1.92
CA GLY A 144 -4.23 9.34 1.90
C GLY A 144 -4.38 10.68 1.19
N ASN A 145 -5.61 11.05 0.85
CA ASN A 145 -5.93 12.32 0.21
C ASN A 145 -7.01 13.13 0.94
N LEU A 146 -7.10 12.95 2.26
CA LEU A 146 -8.01 13.68 3.14
C LEU A 146 -7.50 15.08 3.50
#